data_AF-A0A520U8H0-F1
#
_entry.id   AF-A0A520U8H0-F1
#
_cell.length_a   1.000
_cell.length_b   1.000
_cell.length_c   1.000
_cell.angle_alpha   90.00
_cell.angle_beta   90.00
_cell.angle_gamma   90.00
#
_symmetry.space_group_name_H-M   'P 1'
#
loop_
_entity.id
_entity.type
_entity.pdbx_description
1 polymer ?
#
loop_
_entity_poly.entity_id
_entity_poly.type
_entity_poly.pdbx_seq_one_letter_code
_entity_poly.pdbx_strand_id
1 'polypeptide(L)'
;MKRFSILGIIFFLVSPLSFSETKKVLCELEGNYSITYEDFRRNYFNEAVEIAKNVAVTTTQSIFFLNRAKQTLNKDAWDKNKIDVTQYWSIDESSDDLLKLDYIIEPAPVWITQSDWRKDKKETGLMVTHFLENGAMHPNYPEYKVDVYQLTNEINWFTGKARIKGDIWLKRVDGKRGKDPKIEILAKGKCEKQKRKF
;
A
#
# COMPACT_ATOMS: atom_id res chain seq x y z
N MET A 1 -15.97 54.28 60.14
CA MET A 1 -14.80 53.52 60.67
C MET A 1 -15.15 52.04 60.57
N LYS A 2 -14.44 51.11 59.93
CA LYS A 2 -13.14 51.05 59.24
C LYS A 2 -13.30 50.09 58.04
N ARG A 3 -12.65 50.44 56.92
CA ARG A 3 -12.28 49.50 55.85
C ARG A 3 -11.05 48.70 56.31
N PHE A 4 -11.04 47.40 56.06
CA PHE A 4 -9.86 46.53 55.86
C PHE A 4 -10.39 45.35 55.02
N SER A 5 -10.08 45.22 53.72
CA SER A 5 -8.85 44.62 53.15
C SER A 5 -8.60 43.20 53.66
N ILE A 6 -8.30 42.15 52.90
CA ILE A 6 -7.84 41.93 51.51
C ILE A 6 -7.80 40.39 51.33
N LEU A 7 -7.97 39.89 50.09
CA LEU A 7 -7.54 38.58 49.52
C LEU A 7 -7.96 37.25 50.17
N GLY A 8 -8.38 36.29 49.32
CA GLY A 8 -8.43 34.89 49.75
C GLY A 8 -8.97 33.84 48.78
N ILE A 9 -8.50 33.84 47.53
CA ILE A 9 -8.39 32.63 46.67
C ILE A 9 -9.72 32.06 46.13
N ILE A 10 -10.09 32.50 44.93
CA ILE A 10 -10.84 31.67 43.97
C ILE A 10 -9.85 30.62 43.45
N PHE A 11 -9.94 29.40 43.98
CA PHE A 11 -9.21 28.27 43.42
C PHE A 11 -9.97 27.83 42.16
N PHE A 12 -9.64 28.45 41.02
CA PHE A 12 -9.92 27.85 39.72
C PHE A 12 -9.19 26.51 39.71
N LEU A 13 -9.93 25.41 39.89
CA LEU A 13 -9.50 24.07 39.49
C LEU A 13 -9.38 24.09 37.96
N VAL A 14 -8.27 24.65 37.47
CA VAL A 14 -7.76 24.34 36.15
C VAL A 14 -7.20 22.94 36.29
N SER A 15 -8.05 21.94 36.04
CA SER A 15 -7.54 20.61 35.72
C SER A 15 -6.51 20.78 34.61
N PRO A 16 -5.30 20.21 34.73
CA PRO A 16 -4.45 20.11 33.55
C PRO A 16 -5.25 19.31 32.53
N LEU A 17 -5.61 19.94 31.42
CA LEU A 17 -5.94 19.23 30.21
C LEU A 17 -4.74 18.31 29.98
N SER A 18 -4.92 17.02 30.26
CA SER A 18 -3.95 15.99 29.87
C SER A 18 -3.83 16.08 28.36
N PHE A 19 -2.85 16.84 27.90
CA PHE A 19 -2.46 16.85 26.51
C PHE A 19 -1.94 15.45 26.27
N SER A 20 -2.73 14.61 25.59
CA SER A 20 -2.26 13.32 25.10
C SER A 20 -1.09 13.62 24.18
N GLU A 21 0.12 13.27 24.63
CA GLU A 21 1.32 13.36 23.82
C GLU A 21 1.22 12.28 22.75
N THR A 22 1.29 12.69 21.48
CA THR A 22 1.17 11.76 20.35
C THR A 22 2.55 11.39 19.83
N LYS A 23 2.87 10.09 19.82
CA LYS A 23 4.08 9.56 19.22
C LYS A 23 3.90 9.48 17.71
N LYS A 24 4.59 10.36 16.99
CA LYS A 24 4.63 10.36 15.53
C LYS A 24 5.84 9.60 15.03
N VAL A 25 5.62 8.56 14.22
CA VAL A 25 6.65 7.66 13.71
C VAL A 25 6.60 7.64 12.19
N LEU A 26 7.76 7.79 11.57
CA LEU A 26 7.96 7.70 10.13
C LEU A 26 8.71 6.41 9.82
N CYS A 27 8.23 5.62 8.87
CA CYS A 27 8.96 4.43 8.40
C CYS A 27 9.20 4.53 6.90
N GLU A 28 10.45 4.33 6.50
CA GLU A 28 10.88 4.25 5.11
C GLU A 28 11.16 2.78 4.81
N LEU A 29 10.40 2.22 3.86
CA LEU A 29 10.47 0.82 3.49
C LEU A 29 10.84 0.71 2.01
N GLU A 30 11.68 -0.28 1.70
CA GLU A 30 12.01 -0.63 0.33
C GLU A 30 11.52 -2.05 0.04
N GLY A 31 11.07 -2.30 -1.18
CA GLY A 31 10.43 -3.56 -1.51
C GLY A 31 10.18 -3.79 -2.98
N ASN A 32 9.32 -4.78 -3.22
CA ASN A 32 8.89 -5.13 -4.56
C ASN A 32 7.37 -5.20 -4.64
N TYR A 33 6.87 -4.76 -5.78
CA TYR A 33 5.53 -4.92 -6.28
C TYR A 33 5.57 -5.93 -7.43
N SER A 34 4.80 -7.00 -7.34
CA SER A 34 4.74 -8.05 -8.36
C SER A 34 3.32 -8.15 -8.91
N ILE A 35 3.17 -8.20 -10.22
CA ILE A 35 1.86 -8.34 -10.88
C ILE A 35 1.86 -9.42 -11.95
N THR A 36 0.76 -10.16 -12.06
CA THR A 36 0.58 -11.24 -13.07
C THR A 36 -0.07 -10.77 -14.38
N TYR A 37 0.00 -9.48 -14.71
CA TYR A 37 -0.70 -8.94 -15.88
C TYR A 37 0.29 -8.36 -16.90
N GLU A 38 0.24 -8.89 -18.12
CA GLU A 38 0.79 -8.24 -19.31
C GLU A 38 0.08 -6.90 -19.48
N ASP A 39 0.78 -5.83 -19.12
CA ASP A 39 0.43 -4.43 -19.31
C ASP A 39 -0.43 -4.23 -20.58
N PHE A 40 -1.59 -3.56 -20.47
CA PHE A 40 -2.42 -3.21 -21.62
C PHE A 40 -1.62 -2.47 -22.71
N ARG A 41 -0.48 -1.83 -22.36
CA ARG A 41 0.47 -1.24 -23.31
C ARG A 41 1.21 -2.27 -24.17
N ARG A 42 1.37 -3.52 -23.72
CA ARG A 42 1.92 -4.63 -24.51
C ARG A 42 0.91 -5.21 -25.51
N ASN A 43 -0.40 -5.06 -25.32
CA ASN A 43 -1.36 -5.48 -26.36
C ASN A 43 -1.18 -4.65 -27.64
N TYR A 44 -0.84 -3.37 -27.54
CA TYR A 44 -0.49 -2.55 -28.69
C TYR A 44 0.75 -3.10 -29.43
N PHE A 45 1.73 -3.60 -28.68
CA PHE A 45 2.87 -4.30 -29.25
C PHE A 45 2.50 -5.68 -29.81
N ASN A 46 1.60 -6.44 -29.18
CA ASN A 46 1.19 -7.76 -29.68
C ASN A 46 0.37 -7.64 -30.97
N GLU A 47 -0.48 -6.64 -31.09
CA GLU A 47 -1.20 -6.30 -32.32
C GLU A 47 -0.23 -5.80 -33.40
N ALA A 48 0.71 -4.93 -33.03
CA ALA A 48 1.81 -4.53 -33.93
C ALA A 48 2.73 -5.71 -34.32
N VAL A 49 2.90 -6.71 -33.45
CA VAL A 49 3.67 -7.93 -33.71
C VAL A 49 2.90 -8.92 -34.57
N GLU A 50 1.57 -8.99 -34.48
CA GLU A 50 0.74 -9.75 -35.43
C GLU A 50 0.74 -9.10 -36.82
N ILE A 51 0.63 -7.78 -36.88
CA ILE A 51 0.83 -7.01 -38.12
C ILE A 51 2.24 -7.27 -38.65
N ALA A 52 3.26 -7.20 -37.78
CA ALA A 52 4.63 -7.49 -38.15
C ALA A 52 4.79 -8.95 -38.58
N LYS A 53 4.18 -9.96 -37.96
CA LYS A 53 4.26 -11.37 -38.38
C LYS A 53 3.79 -11.59 -39.81
N ASN A 54 2.71 -10.92 -40.19
CA ASN A 54 2.18 -10.97 -41.56
C ASN A 54 3.09 -10.23 -42.56
N VAL A 55 3.84 -9.22 -42.10
CA VAL A 55 4.81 -8.45 -42.89
C VAL A 55 6.24 -9.06 -42.87
N ALA A 56 6.57 -9.82 -41.84
CA ALA A 56 7.90 -10.30 -41.44
C ALA A 56 8.32 -11.60 -42.10
N VAL A 57 7.44 -12.24 -42.86
CA VAL A 57 7.76 -13.47 -43.62
C VAL A 57 8.88 -13.21 -44.64
N THR A 58 9.27 -11.96 -44.88
CA THR A 58 10.17 -11.57 -45.96
C THR A 58 11.57 -11.07 -45.55
N THR A 59 11.94 -10.90 -44.27
CA THR A 59 13.30 -10.43 -43.91
C THR A 59 13.94 -11.10 -42.68
N THR A 60 15.26 -11.31 -42.71
CA THR A 60 16.02 -11.97 -41.63
C THR A 60 16.04 -11.16 -40.32
N GLN A 61 15.87 -9.83 -40.40
CA GLN A 61 15.79 -8.95 -39.23
C GLN A 61 14.49 -9.12 -38.45
N SER A 62 13.38 -9.41 -39.12
CA SER A 62 12.09 -9.57 -38.44
C SER A 62 11.99 -10.88 -37.65
N ILE A 63 12.80 -11.90 -37.99
CA ILE A 63 12.94 -13.14 -37.20
C ILE A 63 13.59 -12.88 -35.83
N PHE A 64 14.56 -11.97 -35.73
CA PHE A 64 15.19 -11.58 -34.45
C PHE A 64 14.18 -10.93 -33.49
N PHE A 65 13.37 -9.99 -34.01
CA PHE A 65 12.29 -9.36 -33.22
C PHE A 65 11.21 -10.36 -32.83
N LEU A 66 10.86 -11.30 -33.72
CA LEU A 66 9.92 -12.39 -33.43
C LEU A 66 10.42 -13.31 -32.32
N ASN A 67 11.70 -13.68 -32.33
CA ASN A 67 12.29 -14.53 -31.30
C ASN A 67 12.40 -13.80 -29.95
N ARG A 68 12.69 -12.49 -29.96
CA ARG A 68 12.67 -11.64 -28.76
C ARG A 68 11.25 -11.48 -28.19
N ALA A 69 10.24 -11.37 -29.05
CA ALA A 69 8.83 -11.37 -28.65
C ALA A 69 8.41 -12.73 -28.07
N LYS A 70 8.85 -13.84 -28.66
CA LYS A 70 8.58 -15.19 -28.11
C LYS A 70 9.21 -15.41 -26.73
N GLN A 71 10.40 -14.89 -26.47
CA GLN A 71 11.05 -14.98 -25.15
C GLN A 71 10.33 -14.16 -24.05
N THR A 72 9.54 -13.15 -24.43
CA THR A 72 8.77 -12.33 -23.48
C THR A 72 7.38 -12.91 -23.17
N LEU A 73 6.94 -13.95 -23.89
CA LEU A 73 5.64 -14.63 -23.76
C LEU A 73 5.69 -15.87 -22.84
N ASN A 74 6.44 -15.81 -21.73
CA ASN A 74 6.32 -16.84 -20.70
C ASN A 74 5.06 -16.55 -19.87
N LYS A 75 4.07 -17.45 -19.97
CA LYS A 75 2.69 -17.32 -19.45
C LYS A 75 2.54 -17.17 -17.93
N ASP A 76 3.64 -17.21 -17.16
CA ASP A 76 3.66 -17.08 -15.69
C ASP A 76 4.73 -16.10 -15.18
N ALA A 77 5.21 -15.19 -16.03
CA ALA A 77 6.21 -14.21 -15.63
C ALA A 77 5.59 -13.10 -14.78
N TRP A 78 5.69 -13.22 -13.46
CA TRP A 78 5.43 -12.09 -12.55
C TRP A 78 6.36 -10.93 -12.91
N ASP A 79 5.78 -9.80 -13.28
CA ASP A 79 6.56 -8.58 -13.47
C ASP A 79 6.85 -7.96 -12.11
N LYS A 80 8.14 -7.90 -11.75
CA LYS A 80 8.61 -7.44 -10.44
C LYS A 80 9.22 -6.06 -10.58
N ASN A 81 8.56 -5.09 -9.97
CA ASN A 81 8.98 -3.69 -9.94
C ASN A 81 9.40 -3.32 -8.52
N LYS A 82 10.46 -2.51 -8.40
CA LYS A 82 10.86 -1.95 -7.11
C LYS A 82 9.86 -0.90 -6.66
N ILE A 83 9.61 -0.86 -5.36
CA ILE A 83 8.77 0.16 -4.72
C ILE A 83 9.43 0.69 -3.47
N ASP A 84 9.17 1.96 -3.21
CA ASP A 84 9.47 2.62 -1.96
C ASP A 84 8.15 2.94 -1.25
N VAL A 85 8.10 2.73 0.06
CA VAL A 85 6.90 2.94 0.86
C VAL A 85 7.23 3.81 2.05
N THR A 86 6.51 4.91 2.19
CA THR A 86 6.59 5.77 3.37
C THR A 86 5.34 5.58 4.22
N GLN A 87 5.50 5.19 5.48
CA GLN A 87 4.41 5.04 6.44
C GLN A 87 4.49 6.13 7.51
N TYR A 88 3.35 6.72 7.83
CA TYR A 88 3.18 7.73 8.87
C TYR A 88 2.23 7.20 9.94
N TRP A 89 2.77 6.96 11.13
CA TRP A 89 2.01 6.48 12.28
C TRP A 89 1.85 7.61 13.29
N SER A 90 0.62 7.79 13.78
CA SER A 90 0.32 8.62 14.95
C SER A 90 -0.30 7.71 16.01
N ILE A 91 0.39 7.59 17.15
CA ILE A 91 0.02 6.69 18.25
C ILE A 91 -0.13 7.51 19.53
N ASP A 92 -1.11 7.19 20.36
CA ASP A 92 -1.22 7.79 21.70
C ASP A 92 -0.12 7.24 22.62
N GLU A 93 0.65 8.12 23.28
CA GLU A 93 1.75 7.69 24.14
C GLU A 93 1.29 6.99 25.43
N SER A 94 0.06 7.25 25.88
CA SER A 94 -0.43 6.70 27.14
C SER A 94 -1.07 5.32 27.00
N SER A 95 -1.77 5.08 25.90
CA SER A 95 -2.51 3.82 25.67
C SER A 95 -1.92 2.93 24.58
N ASP A 96 -0.89 3.39 23.85
CA ASP A 96 -0.36 2.75 22.64
C ASP A 96 -1.45 2.47 21.59
N ASP A 97 -2.51 3.28 21.56
CA ASP A 97 -3.57 3.16 20.58
C ASP A 97 -3.21 3.87 19.28
N LEU A 98 -3.60 3.26 18.17
CA LEU A 98 -3.50 3.89 16.87
C LEU A 98 -4.49 5.06 16.76
N LEU A 99 -3.96 6.27 16.56
CA LEU A 99 -4.74 7.46 16.24
C LEU A 99 -4.89 7.62 14.73
N LYS A 100 -3.80 7.42 13.98
CA LYS A 100 -3.78 7.55 12.52
C LYS A 100 -2.69 6.68 11.89
N LEU A 101 -2.99 6.11 10.74
CA LEU A 101 -2.02 5.51 9.82
C LEU A 101 -2.25 6.10 8.43
N ASP A 102 -1.22 6.72 7.85
CA ASP A 102 -1.16 7.03 6.42
C ASP A 102 0.02 6.27 5.80
N TYR A 103 -0.06 5.94 4.52
CA TYR A 103 1.07 5.39 3.78
C TYR A 103 1.04 5.82 2.31
N ILE A 104 2.22 5.91 1.70
CA ILE A 104 2.41 6.27 0.30
C ILE A 104 3.31 5.20 -0.31
N ILE A 105 2.93 4.67 -1.47
CA ILE A 105 3.73 3.70 -2.23
C ILE A 105 4.14 4.36 -3.55
N GLU A 106 5.43 4.32 -3.87
CA GLU A 106 5.99 4.89 -5.08
C GLU A 106 6.76 3.82 -5.88
N PRO A 107 6.46 3.62 -7.18
CA PRO A 107 5.32 4.17 -7.93
C PRO A 107 3.97 3.64 -7.41
N ALA A 108 2.93 4.49 -7.46
CA ALA A 108 1.60 4.18 -6.93
C ALA A 108 0.95 3.01 -7.70
N PRO A 109 0.69 1.86 -7.04
CA PRO A 109 0.02 0.75 -7.69
C PRO A 109 -1.43 1.07 -7.97
N VAL A 110 -1.84 0.89 -9.23
CA VAL A 110 -3.17 1.22 -9.72
C VAL A 110 -4.30 0.45 -9.03
N TRP A 111 -3.99 -0.73 -8.47
CA TRP A 111 -4.94 -1.62 -7.81
C TRP A 111 -5.17 -1.33 -6.33
N ILE A 112 -4.40 -0.42 -5.73
CA ILE A 112 -4.65 -0.01 -4.35
C ILE A 112 -5.73 1.06 -4.35
N THR A 113 -6.73 0.85 -3.51
CA THR A 113 -7.86 1.77 -3.33
C THR A 113 -8.19 1.94 -1.86
N GLN A 114 -9.04 2.92 -1.57
CA GLN A 114 -9.61 3.09 -0.24
C GLN A 114 -10.48 1.89 0.11
N SER A 115 -10.26 1.34 1.29
CA SER A 115 -10.97 0.17 1.78
C SER A 115 -11.18 0.25 3.28
N ASP A 116 -12.04 -0.62 3.79
CA ASP A 116 -12.18 -0.82 5.24
C ASP A 116 -10.89 -1.38 5.83
N TRP A 117 -10.74 -1.19 7.14
CA TRP A 117 -9.54 -1.59 7.86
C TRP A 117 -9.88 -2.19 9.22
N ARG A 118 -8.99 -3.06 9.70
CA ARG A 118 -9.00 -3.59 11.05
C ARG A 118 -7.65 -3.37 11.71
N LYS A 119 -7.65 -3.13 13.01
CA LYS A 119 -6.43 -3.03 13.82
C LYS A 119 -6.30 -4.22 14.75
N ASP A 120 -5.08 -4.73 14.86
CA ASP A 120 -4.69 -5.73 15.81
C ASP A 120 -3.49 -5.20 16.62
N LYS A 121 -3.65 -5.14 17.94
CA LYS A 121 -2.57 -4.79 18.86
C LYS A 121 -1.86 -6.07 19.30
N LYS A 122 -0.58 -6.18 18.99
CA LYS A 122 0.30 -7.25 19.45
C LYS A 122 1.15 -6.72 20.59
N GLU A 123 1.67 -7.61 21.42
CA GLU A 123 2.67 -7.24 22.44
C GLU A 123 3.89 -6.54 21.84
N THR A 124 4.25 -6.92 20.61
CA THR A 124 5.43 -6.40 19.93
C THR A 124 5.18 -5.16 19.07
N GLY A 125 3.93 -4.76 18.84
CA GLY A 125 3.63 -3.84 17.74
C GLY A 125 2.15 -3.58 17.46
N LEU A 126 1.91 -2.74 16.46
CA LEU A 126 0.58 -2.56 15.85
C LEU A 126 0.57 -3.16 14.45
N MET A 127 -0.57 -3.73 14.09
CA MET A 127 -0.85 -4.24 12.77
C MET A 127 -2.19 -3.67 12.28
N VAL A 128 -2.21 -3.12 11.08
CA VAL A 128 -3.40 -2.57 10.42
C VAL A 128 -3.58 -3.27 9.09
N THR A 129 -4.71 -3.94 8.91
CA THR A 129 -5.04 -4.62 7.66
C THR A 129 -6.19 -3.91 6.98
N HIS A 130 -5.91 -3.32 5.82
CA HIS A 130 -6.91 -2.85 4.87
C HIS A 130 -7.44 -4.04 4.06
N PHE A 131 -8.75 -4.17 3.91
CA PHE A 131 -9.36 -5.28 3.18
C PHE A 131 -10.60 -4.85 2.38
N LEU A 132 -10.91 -5.63 1.34
CA LEU A 132 -12.22 -5.62 0.68
C LEU A 132 -12.82 -7.02 0.80
N GLU A 133 -14.14 -7.09 0.91
CA GLU A 133 -14.85 -8.37 1.03
C GLU A 133 -14.76 -9.19 -0.26
N ASN A 134 -14.71 -10.51 -0.11
CA ASN A 134 -14.74 -11.42 -1.24
C ASN A 134 -16.08 -11.29 -1.99
N GLY A 135 -16.01 -11.15 -3.31
CA GLY A 135 -17.16 -10.95 -4.19
C GLY A 135 -17.57 -9.48 -4.38
N ALA A 136 -17.01 -8.55 -3.60
CA ALA A 136 -17.25 -7.13 -3.76
C ALA A 136 -16.70 -6.63 -5.11
N MET A 137 -17.31 -5.58 -5.66
CA MET A 137 -16.82 -4.92 -6.88
C MET A 137 -15.62 -4.04 -6.53
N HIS A 138 -14.58 -4.04 -7.36
CA HIS A 138 -13.45 -3.16 -7.13
C HIS A 138 -13.87 -1.69 -7.35
N PRO A 139 -13.71 -0.78 -6.36
CA PRO A 139 -14.23 0.59 -6.41
C PRO A 139 -13.83 1.38 -7.66
N ASN A 140 -12.58 1.24 -8.10
CA ASN A 140 -12.04 1.99 -9.24
C ASN A 140 -12.17 1.21 -10.57
N TYR A 141 -12.48 -0.08 -10.52
CA TYR A 141 -12.47 -0.98 -11.67
C TYR A 141 -13.67 -1.95 -11.62
N PRO A 142 -14.88 -1.47 -11.96
CA PRO A 142 -16.12 -2.23 -11.84
C PRO A 142 -16.20 -3.44 -12.78
N GLU A 143 -15.25 -3.64 -13.67
CA GLU A 143 -15.12 -4.85 -14.47
C GLU A 143 -14.49 -6.02 -13.70
N TYR A 144 -14.01 -5.78 -12.47
CA TYR A 144 -13.42 -6.78 -11.59
C TYR A 144 -14.17 -6.92 -10.25
N LYS A 145 -14.25 -8.18 -9.79
CA LYS A 145 -14.64 -8.59 -8.44
C LYS A 145 -13.41 -8.95 -7.62
N VAL A 146 -13.45 -8.63 -6.35
CA VAL A 146 -12.43 -9.02 -5.38
C VAL A 146 -12.54 -10.51 -5.09
N ASP A 147 -11.45 -11.25 -5.21
CA ASP A 147 -11.31 -12.61 -4.68
C ASP A 147 -10.57 -12.57 -3.34
N VAL A 148 -9.42 -11.87 -3.33
CA VAL A 148 -8.65 -11.56 -2.14
C VAL A 148 -8.21 -10.11 -2.23
N TYR A 149 -8.38 -9.35 -1.16
CA TYR A 149 -7.79 -8.01 -1.06
C TYR A 149 -7.40 -7.79 0.39
N GLN A 150 -6.09 -7.82 0.66
CA GLN A 150 -5.55 -7.55 1.99
C GLN A 150 -4.25 -6.78 1.84
N LEU A 151 -4.15 -5.63 2.50
CA LEU A 151 -2.94 -4.82 2.60
C LEU A 151 -2.66 -4.55 4.08
N THR A 152 -1.60 -5.17 4.59
CA THR A 152 -1.24 -5.16 6.01
C THR A 152 -0.01 -4.30 6.23
N ASN A 153 -0.15 -3.28 7.06
CA ASN A 153 0.92 -2.46 7.60
C ASN A 153 1.23 -2.94 9.03
N GLU A 154 2.51 -3.11 9.35
CA GLU A 154 2.97 -3.59 10.65
C GLU A 154 4.17 -2.78 11.11
N ILE A 155 4.17 -2.41 12.39
CA ILE A 155 5.30 -1.77 13.07
C ILE A 155 5.64 -2.55 14.34
N ASN A 156 6.93 -2.79 14.57
CA ASN A 156 7.43 -3.44 15.78
C ASN A 156 8.18 -2.43 16.66
N TRP A 157 7.71 -2.26 17.89
CA TRP A 157 8.20 -1.24 18.82
C TRP A 157 9.63 -1.47 19.30
N PHE A 158 9.99 -2.74 19.50
CA PHE A 158 11.27 -3.13 20.09
C PHE A 158 12.41 -3.09 19.07
N THR A 159 12.13 -3.50 17.84
CA THR A 159 13.14 -3.56 16.78
C THR A 159 13.18 -2.30 15.93
N GLY A 160 12.15 -1.44 16.02
CA GLY A 160 11.97 -0.30 15.13
C GLY A 160 11.80 -0.71 13.67
N LYS A 161 11.45 -1.96 13.39
CA LYS A 161 11.23 -2.45 12.02
C LYS A 161 9.76 -2.32 11.65
N ALA A 162 9.51 -1.95 10.40
CA ALA A 162 8.19 -1.97 9.82
C ALA A 162 8.14 -2.78 8.54
N ARG A 163 6.92 -3.16 8.17
CA ARG A 163 6.62 -3.97 7.01
C ARG A 163 5.27 -3.55 6.44
N ILE A 164 5.16 -3.60 5.12
CA ILE A 164 3.90 -3.64 4.40
C ILE A 164 3.86 -4.92 3.57
N LYS A 165 2.73 -5.63 3.64
CA LYS A 165 2.46 -6.83 2.84
C LYS A 165 1.08 -6.71 2.20
N GLY A 166 0.99 -6.86 0.89
CA GLY A 166 -0.28 -6.83 0.17
C GLY A 166 -0.47 -8.06 -0.69
N ASP A 167 -1.65 -8.65 -0.63
CA ASP A 167 -2.11 -9.70 -1.55
C ASP A 167 -3.46 -9.23 -2.12
N ILE A 168 -3.50 -8.95 -3.43
CA ILE A 168 -4.70 -8.50 -4.13
C ILE A 168 -4.92 -9.38 -5.35
N TRP A 169 -5.99 -10.16 -5.34
CA TRP A 169 -6.42 -11.02 -6.44
C TRP A 169 -7.81 -10.60 -6.87
N LEU A 170 -7.96 -10.28 -8.15
CA LEU A 170 -9.23 -9.87 -8.73
C LEU A 170 -9.66 -10.83 -9.81
N LYS A 171 -10.97 -10.99 -9.98
CA LYS A 171 -11.62 -11.82 -11.00
C LYS A 171 -12.46 -10.95 -11.91
N ARG A 172 -12.33 -11.11 -13.22
CA ARG A 172 -13.20 -10.40 -14.16
C ARG A 172 -14.66 -10.82 -14.00
N VAL A 173 -15.58 -9.87 -14.13
CA VAL A 173 -17.03 -10.13 -14.10
C VAL A 173 -17.48 -10.94 -15.32
N ASP A 174 -16.83 -10.76 -16.48
CA ASP A 174 -17.21 -11.40 -17.75
C ASP A 174 -16.83 -12.89 -17.86
N GLY A 175 -16.19 -13.46 -16.83
CA GLY A 175 -15.88 -14.89 -16.75
C GLY A 175 -14.83 -15.39 -17.74
N LYS A 176 -14.16 -14.50 -18.49
CA LYS A 176 -13.11 -14.89 -19.45
C LYS A 176 -11.87 -15.40 -18.71
N ARG A 177 -11.49 -16.65 -18.99
CA ARG A 177 -10.30 -17.28 -18.38
C ARG A 177 -9.00 -16.60 -18.84
N GLY A 178 -8.06 -16.44 -17.92
CA GLY A 178 -6.65 -16.16 -18.21
C GLY A 178 -6.20 -14.69 -18.10
N LYS A 179 -6.96 -13.81 -17.46
CA LYS A 179 -6.66 -12.36 -17.37
C LYS A 179 -7.00 -11.74 -16.02
N ASP A 180 -7.00 -12.55 -14.97
CA ASP A 180 -7.31 -12.12 -13.60
C ASP A 180 -6.04 -11.56 -12.95
N PRO A 181 -5.99 -10.26 -12.62
CA PRO A 181 -4.79 -9.65 -12.08
C PRO A 181 -4.58 -10.15 -10.64
N LYS A 182 -3.37 -10.63 -10.39
CA LYS A 182 -2.86 -10.94 -9.06
C LYS A 182 -1.69 -10.04 -8.79
N ILE A 183 -1.71 -9.43 -7.61
CA ILE A 183 -0.75 -8.47 -7.15
C ILE A 183 -0.22 -8.92 -5.81
N GLU A 184 1.09 -8.85 -5.66
CA GLU A 184 1.79 -9.06 -4.41
C GLU A 184 2.67 -7.86 -4.10
N ILE A 185 2.59 -7.38 -2.86
CA ILE A 185 3.35 -6.23 -2.37
C ILE A 185 4.13 -6.67 -1.14
N LEU A 186 5.43 -6.41 -1.13
CA LEU A 186 6.24 -6.64 0.06
C LEU A 186 7.34 -5.59 0.15
N ALA A 187 7.26 -4.73 1.16
CA ALA A 187 8.34 -3.81 1.53
C ALA A 187 8.63 -3.89 3.02
N LYS A 188 9.90 -3.71 3.38
CA LYS A 188 10.39 -3.76 4.76
C LYS A 188 11.40 -2.64 4.97
N GLY A 189 11.51 -2.18 6.21
CA GLY A 189 12.42 -1.09 6.53
C GLY A 189 12.46 -0.80 8.02
N LYS A 190 12.98 0.37 8.36
CA LYS A 190 13.10 0.85 9.73
C LYS A 190 12.29 2.12 9.93
N CYS A 191 11.89 2.31 11.17
CA CYS A 191 11.11 3.44 11.63
C CYS A 191 11.96 4.35 12.50
N GLU A 192 11.77 5.64 12.33
CA GLU A 192 12.39 6.68 13.12
C GLU A 192 11.32 7.62 13.68
N LYS A 193 11.64 8.31 14.78
CA LYS A 193 10.76 9.38 15.29
C LYS A 193 10.63 10.46 14.23
N GLN A 194 9.40 10.89 13.95
CA GLN A 194 9.19 11.98 12.99
C GLN A 194 9.76 13.28 13.57
N LYS A 195 10.80 13.81 12.92
CA LYS A 195 11.42 15.10 13.30
C LYS A 195 11.29 16.07 12.15
N ARG A 196 10.91 17.31 12.47
CA ARG A 196 10.94 18.42 11.52
C ARG A 196 12.40 18.74 11.21
N LYS A 197 12.82 18.59 9.96
CA LYS A 197 14.20 18.82 9.52
C LYS A 197 14.47 20.27 9.08
N PHE A 198 13.43 21.12 9.03
CA PHE A 198 13.48 22.51 8.55
C PHE A 198 12.52 23.41 9.32
#